data_AF-A0A924MTV0-F1
#
_entry.id   AF-A0A924MTV0-F1
#
_cell.length_a   1.000
_cell.length_b   1.000
_cell.length_c   1.000
_cell.angle_alpha   90.00
_cell.angle_beta   90.00
_cell.angle_gamma   90.00
#
_symmetry.space_group_name_H-M   'P 1'
#
loop_
_entity.id
_entity.type
_entity.pdbx_description
1 polymer ?
#
loop_
_entity_poly.entity_id
_entity_poly.type
_entity_poly.pdbx_seq_one_letter_code
_entity_poly.pdbx_strand_id
1 'polypeptide(L)'
;MSTHSNLPDERKSYERAALEEADAAVDPLRQFGARMDEAFAAKVPEPNAMTLATVGAGGRPSTRIVLIKGFDARGIVWFTNYDSRKGHELAANPFAALQFHWVELERVVRIEGRVERVDDAESDAYFASRPVDSRIGAWASP
;
A
#
# COMPACT_ATOMS: atom_id res chain seq x y z
N MET A 1 -17.31 17.47 26.00
CA MET A 1 -16.37 16.35 25.83
C MET A 1 -17.20 15.13 25.55
N SER A 2 -17.19 14.62 24.31
CA SER A 2 -17.97 13.44 23.94
C SER A 2 -17.46 12.24 24.72
N THR A 3 -18.34 11.62 25.49
CA THR A 3 -18.15 10.32 26.12
C THR A 3 -18.10 9.27 25.01
N HIS A 4 -16.91 9.03 24.47
CA HIS A 4 -16.68 7.79 23.73
C HIS A 4 -16.90 6.64 24.70
N SER A 5 -17.80 5.75 24.33
CA SER A 5 -18.08 4.48 24.99
C SER A 5 -16.77 3.75 25.32
N ASN A 6 -16.79 2.95 26.38
CA ASN A 6 -15.65 2.16 26.86
C ASN A 6 -14.97 1.39 25.69
N LEU A 7 -13.80 1.85 25.23
CA LEU A 7 -13.06 1.30 24.07
C LEU A 7 -12.89 -0.24 24.08
N PRO A 8 -12.68 -0.91 25.23
CA PRO A 8 -12.62 -2.38 25.28
C PRO A 8 -13.88 -3.10 24.78
N ASP A 9 -15.07 -2.47 24.85
CA ASP A 9 -16.35 -3.09 24.50
C ASP A 9 -16.69 -2.98 23.00
N GLU A 10 -15.89 -2.27 22.20
CA GLU A 10 -16.13 -2.06 20.76
C GLU A 10 -15.58 -3.19 19.86
N ARG A 11 -15.15 -4.32 20.44
CA ARG A 11 -14.56 -5.44 19.69
C ARG A 11 -15.61 -6.12 18.80
N LYS A 12 -15.42 -6.04 17.49
CA LYS A 12 -16.17 -6.83 16.51
C LYS A 12 -15.52 -8.21 16.32
N SER A 13 -16.35 -9.26 16.17
CA SER A 13 -15.90 -10.57 15.70
C SER A 13 -15.71 -10.51 14.18
N TYR A 14 -14.56 -10.93 13.68
CA TYR A 14 -14.21 -10.92 12.26
C TYR A 14 -14.28 -12.36 11.72
N GLU A 15 -15.47 -12.82 11.36
CA GLU A 15 -15.73 -14.22 10.99
C GLU A 15 -15.81 -14.43 9.47
N ARG A 16 -15.89 -13.35 8.68
CA ARG A 16 -16.09 -13.46 7.22
C ARG A 16 -14.82 -13.79 6.42
N ALA A 17 -13.65 -13.72 7.05
CA ALA A 17 -12.36 -13.69 6.36
C ALA A 17 -11.40 -14.83 6.74
N ALA A 18 -11.91 -15.97 7.25
CA ALA A 18 -11.05 -17.12 7.55
C ALA A 18 -10.29 -17.56 6.29
N LEU A 19 -8.97 -17.65 6.39
CA LEU A 19 -8.09 -18.25 5.39
C LEU A 19 -7.48 -19.50 6.03
N GLU A 20 -7.89 -20.66 5.55
CA GLU A 20 -7.28 -21.93 5.93
C GLU A 20 -5.99 -22.13 5.13
N GLU A 21 -4.99 -22.80 5.72
CA GLU A 21 -3.71 -23.06 5.06
C GLU A 21 -3.89 -23.88 3.78
N ALA A 22 -4.87 -24.79 3.76
CA ALA A 22 -5.20 -25.59 2.58
C ALA A 22 -5.72 -24.75 1.39
N ASP A 23 -6.27 -23.57 1.66
CA ASP A 23 -6.84 -22.66 0.65
C ASP A 23 -5.83 -21.58 0.21
N ALA A 24 -4.66 -21.53 0.84
CA ALA A 24 -3.62 -20.57 0.50
C ALA A 24 -2.88 -20.99 -0.78
N ALA A 25 -2.73 -20.04 -1.71
CA ALA A 25 -1.91 -20.27 -2.89
C ALA A 25 -0.43 -20.44 -2.50
N VAL A 26 0.26 -21.36 -3.16
CA VAL A 26 1.70 -21.61 -2.95
C VAL A 26 2.55 -20.38 -3.27
N ASP A 27 2.12 -19.57 -4.24
CA ASP A 27 2.77 -18.30 -4.60
C ASP A 27 2.05 -17.12 -3.90
N PRO A 28 2.74 -16.39 -2.99
CA PRO A 28 2.17 -15.24 -2.30
C PRO A 28 1.69 -14.12 -3.24
N LEU A 29 2.35 -13.89 -4.39
CA LEU A 29 1.93 -12.86 -5.35
C LEU A 29 0.66 -13.28 -6.08
N ARG A 30 0.51 -14.57 -6.38
CA ARG A 30 -0.76 -15.11 -6.88
C ARG A 30 -1.87 -14.99 -5.85
N GLN A 31 -1.58 -15.27 -4.58
CA GLN A 31 -2.53 -15.06 -3.49
C GLN A 31 -2.94 -13.59 -3.42
N PHE A 32 -1.98 -12.67 -3.49
CA PHE A 32 -2.25 -11.24 -3.50
C PHE A 32 -3.15 -10.82 -4.65
N GLY A 33 -2.87 -11.28 -5.88
CA GLY A 33 -3.68 -10.99 -7.06
C GLY A 33 -5.13 -11.40 -6.89
N ALA A 34 -5.37 -12.66 -6.47
CA ALA A 34 -6.73 -13.14 -6.21
C ALA A 34 -7.46 -12.29 -5.16
N ARG A 35 -6.76 -11.88 -4.11
CA ARG A 35 -7.33 -11.06 -3.02
C ARG A 35 -7.62 -9.63 -3.47
N MET A 36 -6.79 -9.06 -4.34
CA MET A 36 -7.03 -7.77 -4.98
C MET A 36 -8.27 -7.83 -5.89
N ASP A 37 -8.39 -8.89 -6.70
CA ASP A 37 -9.56 -9.10 -7.57
C ASP A 37 -10.86 -9.21 -6.75
N GLU A 38 -10.83 -9.93 -5.62
CA GLU A 38 -11.95 -9.99 -4.68
C GLU A 38 -12.33 -8.60 -4.14
N ALA A 39 -11.34 -7.77 -3.78
CA ALA A 39 -11.58 -6.40 -3.29
C ALA A 39 -12.23 -5.51 -4.36
N PHE A 40 -11.79 -5.60 -5.60
CA PHE A 40 -12.42 -4.90 -6.73
C PHE A 40 -13.84 -5.41 -7.01
N ALA A 41 -14.04 -6.73 -7.03
CA ALA A 41 -15.35 -7.34 -7.26
C ALA A 41 -16.36 -6.97 -6.17
N ALA A 42 -15.91 -6.88 -4.91
CA ALA A 42 -16.70 -6.44 -3.78
C ALA A 42 -16.93 -4.92 -3.73
N LYS A 43 -16.33 -4.15 -4.65
CA LYS A 43 -16.42 -2.68 -4.71
C LYS A 43 -16.00 -2.02 -3.40
N VAL A 44 -14.96 -2.56 -2.76
CA VAL A 44 -14.31 -1.93 -1.60
C VAL A 44 -13.92 -0.50 -1.98
N PRO A 45 -14.15 0.52 -1.14
CA PRO A 45 -13.67 1.87 -1.39
C PRO A 45 -12.15 1.91 -1.49
N GLU A 46 -11.64 2.53 -2.56
CA GLU A 46 -10.19 2.68 -2.83
C GLU A 46 -9.38 1.37 -2.61
N PRO A 47 -9.71 0.27 -3.30
CA PRO A 47 -9.10 -1.04 -3.02
C PRO A 47 -7.59 -1.06 -3.34
N ASN A 48 -7.14 -0.10 -4.16
CA ASN A 48 -5.74 0.13 -4.52
C ASN A 48 -4.99 1.08 -3.57
N ALA A 49 -5.63 1.60 -2.51
CA ALA A 49 -4.96 2.38 -1.49
C ALA A 49 -4.27 1.48 -0.47
N MET A 50 -3.03 1.82 -0.10
CA MET A 50 -2.25 1.11 0.90
C MET A 50 -1.54 2.08 1.84
N THR A 51 -1.41 1.68 3.10
CA THR A 51 -0.52 2.36 4.05
C THR A 51 0.91 1.92 3.79
N LEU A 52 1.79 2.87 3.51
CA LEU A 52 3.23 2.65 3.41
C LEU A 52 3.91 3.12 4.70
N ALA A 53 4.60 2.21 5.38
CA ALA A 53 5.47 2.50 6.50
C ALA A 53 6.95 2.49 6.06
N THR A 54 7.69 3.51 6.48
CA THR A 54 9.13 3.66 6.23
C THR A 54 9.82 4.12 7.50
N VAL A 55 11.13 3.93 7.60
CA VAL A 55 11.92 4.29 8.78
C VAL A 55 13.06 5.21 8.38
N GLY A 56 13.16 6.38 9.02
CA GLY A 56 14.27 7.30 8.77
C GLY A 56 15.58 6.89 9.44
N ALA A 57 16.67 7.57 9.10
CA ALA A 57 18.02 7.25 9.60
C ALA A 57 18.14 7.21 11.13
N GLY A 58 17.30 7.96 11.86
CA GLY A 58 17.24 7.92 13.33
C GLY A 58 16.39 6.79 13.92
N GLY A 59 15.96 5.80 13.12
CA GLY A 59 15.10 4.69 13.55
C GLY A 59 13.63 5.06 13.77
N ARG A 60 13.23 6.31 13.48
CA ARG A 60 11.85 6.78 13.68
C ARG A 60 10.96 6.37 12.50
N PRO A 61 9.88 5.60 12.75
CA PRO A 61 8.95 5.22 11.69
C PRO A 61 8.05 6.40 11.27
N SER A 62 7.54 6.33 10.05
CA SER A 62 6.43 7.17 9.60
C SER A 62 5.54 6.43 8.60
N THR A 63 4.27 6.84 8.52
CA THR A 63 3.25 6.21 7.66
C THR A 63 2.53 7.26 6.81
N ARG A 64 1.98 6.81 5.67
CA ARG A 64 1.12 7.59 4.78
C ARG A 64 0.38 6.65 3.82
N ILE A 65 -0.68 7.14 3.20
CA ILE A 65 -1.35 6.44 2.10
C ILE A 65 -0.59 6.66 0.79
N VAL A 66 -0.42 5.59 0.03
CA VAL A 66 0.01 5.59 -1.37
C VAL A 66 -0.91 4.66 -2.18
N LEU A 67 -0.86 4.78 -3.50
CA LEU A 67 -1.67 3.93 -4.37
C LEU A 67 -0.78 2.93 -5.10
N ILE A 68 -1.15 1.65 -5.08
CA ILE A 68 -0.55 0.66 -5.99
C ILE A 68 -0.91 1.02 -7.44
N LYS A 69 0.07 0.87 -8.34
CA LYS A 69 -0.08 1.11 -9.78
C LYS A 69 0.17 -0.12 -10.62
N GLY A 70 0.80 -1.13 -10.06
CA GLY A 70 0.96 -2.45 -10.65
C GLY A 70 1.57 -3.42 -9.66
N PHE A 71 1.61 -4.69 -10.03
CA PHE A 71 2.44 -5.70 -9.40
C PHE A 71 2.84 -6.73 -10.44
N ASP A 72 4.04 -7.28 -10.28
CA ASP A 72 4.58 -8.34 -11.13
C ASP A 72 5.45 -9.28 -10.28
N ALA A 73 6.23 -10.17 -10.94
CA ALA A 73 7.10 -11.11 -10.25
C ALA A 73 8.17 -10.46 -9.35
N ARG A 74 8.47 -9.16 -9.54
CA ARG A 74 9.38 -8.35 -8.71
C ARG A 74 8.70 -7.85 -7.44
N GLY A 75 7.38 -7.70 -7.45
CA GLY A 75 6.59 -7.26 -6.30
C GLY A 75 5.61 -6.14 -6.62
N ILE A 76 5.38 -5.26 -5.64
CA ILE A 76 4.38 -4.18 -5.69
C ILE A 76 5.00 -2.88 -6.20
N VAL A 77 4.34 -2.21 -7.16
CA VAL A 77 4.81 -0.96 -7.77
C VAL A 77 3.92 0.23 -7.38
N TRP A 78 4.54 1.31 -6.94
CA TRP A 78 3.91 2.63 -6.73
C TRP A 78 4.88 3.74 -7.15
N PHE A 79 4.36 4.93 -7.40
CA PHE A 79 5.16 6.08 -7.82
C PHE A 79 5.06 7.21 -6.79
N THR A 80 6.16 7.91 -6.57
CA THR A 80 6.23 9.02 -5.60
C THR A 80 7.32 10.02 -5.97
N ASN A 81 7.37 11.15 -5.26
CA ASN A 81 8.47 12.10 -5.38
C ASN A 81 9.69 11.60 -4.56
N TYR A 82 10.84 11.49 -5.22
CA TYR A 82 12.10 11.05 -4.60
C TYR A 82 12.64 12.02 -3.55
N ASP A 83 12.30 13.30 -3.64
CA ASP A 83 12.68 14.35 -2.68
C ASP A 83 11.70 14.46 -1.50
N SER A 84 10.63 13.66 -1.50
CA SER A 84 9.74 13.61 -0.35
C SER A 84 10.39 12.91 0.84
N ARG A 85 9.86 13.15 2.05
CA ARG A 85 10.30 12.47 3.28
C ARG A 85 10.46 10.95 3.11
N LYS A 86 9.49 10.27 2.49
CA LYS A 86 9.56 8.82 2.28
C LYS A 86 10.65 8.42 1.30
N GLY A 87 10.96 9.26 0.31
CA GLY A 87 12.03 9.05 -0.65
C GLY A 87 13.40 9.13 0.03
N HIS A 88 13.62 10.13 0.87
CA HIS A 88 14.83 10.22 1.69
C HIS A 88 14.94 9.08 2.72
N GLU A 89 13.84 8.71 3.38
CA GLU A 89 13.83 7.57 4.31
C GLU A 89 14.20 6.26 3.59
N LEU A 90 13.64 6.00 2.39
CA LEU A 90 13.93 4.80 1.60
C LEU A 90 15.34 4.79 0.99
N ALA A 91 15.90 5.96 0.67
CA ALA A 91 17.28 6.07 0.23
C ALA A 91 18.28 5.71 1.34
N ALA A 92 17.95 6.02 2.60
CA ALA A 92 18.77 5.68 3.75
C ALA A 92 18.51 4.25 4.27
N ASN A 93 17.26 3.81 4.25
CA ASN A 93 16.83 2.48 4.70
C ASN A 93 15.84 1.89 3.69
N PRO A 94 16.29 0.99 2.80
CA PRO A 94 15.49 0.50 1.68
C PRO A 94 14.52 -0.60 2.11
N PHE A 95 13.97 -0.56 3.32
CA PHE A 95 12.97 -1.50 3.80
C PHE A 95 11.66 -0.78 4.10
N ALA A 96 10.55 -1.39 3.70
CA ALA A 96 9.22 -0.86 3.92
C ALA A 96 8.23 -1.97 4.32
N ALA A 97 7.14 -1.54 4.95
CA ALA A 97 5.96 -2.35 5.16
C ALA A 97 4.76 -1.68 4.48
N LEU A 98 3.94 -2.49 3.82
CA LEU A 98 2.70 -2.09 3.16
C LEU A 98 1.53 -2.77 3.87
N GLN A 99 0.42 -2.05 4.04
CA GLN A 99 -0.83 -2.62 4.54
C GLN A 99 -2.02 -2.16 3.72
N PHE A 100 -2.76 -3.12 3.17
CA PHE A 100 -4.12 -2.93 2.66
C PHE A 100 -5.10 -3.27 3.78
N HIS A 101 -6.14 -2.46 3.94
CA HIS A 101 -7.20 -2.71 4.91
C HIS A 101 -8.55 -2.62 4.19
N TRP A 102 -9.06 -3.76 3.78
CA TRP A 102 -10.35 -3.88 3.09
C TRP A 102 -11.41 -4.24 4.10
N VAL A 103 -12.00 -3.21 4.71
CA VAL A 103 -12.89 -3.32 5.87
C VAL A 103 -14.14 -4.14 5.54
N GLU A 104 -14.73 -3.96 4.35
CA GLU A 104 -15.93 -4.67 3.91
C GLU A 104 -15.69 -6.18 3.74
N LEU A 105 -14.45 -6.57 3.48
CA LEU A 105 -14.01 -7.95 3.40
C LEU A 105 -13.44 -8.49 4.72
N GLU A 106 -13.44 -7.67 5.78
CA GLU A 106 -12.82 -8.01 7.07
C GLU A 106 -11.36 -8.47 6.91
N ARG A 107 -10.64 -7.88 5.94
CA ARG A 107 -9.34 -8.39 5.50
C ARG A 107 -8.24 -7.35 5.57
N VAL A 108 -7.08 -7.82 6.01
CA VAL A 108 -5.82 -7.08 6.01
C VAL A 108 -4.80 -7.87 5.20
N VAL A 109 -4.11 -7.19 4.27
CA VAL A 109 -2.95 -7.76 3.57
C VAL A 109 -1.72 -6.96 3.96
N ARG A 110 -0.68 -7.66 4.42
CA ARG A 110 0.61 -7.09 4.80
C ARG A 110 1.70 -7.60 3.88
N ILE A 111 2.54 -6.68 3.41
CA ILE A 111 3.68 -7.00 2.54
C ILE A 111 4.89 -6.25 3.10
N GLU A 112 5.99 -6.96 3.30
CA GLU A 112 7.22 -6.42 3.89
C GLU A 112 8.39 -6.82 3.01
N GLY A 113 9.30 -5.90 2.75
CA GLY A 113 10.41 -6.18 1.85
C GLY A 113 11.32 -5.01 1.58
N ARG A 114 12.32 -5.30 0.75
CA ARG A 114 13.23 -4.29 0.22
C ARG A 114 12.55 -3.49 -0.89
N VAL A 115 12.77 -2.18 -0.91
CA VAL A 115 12.28 -1.27 -1.92
C VAL A 115 13.40 -0.94 -2.90
N GLU A 116 13.09 -1.01 -4.19
CA GLU A 116 14.00 -0.67 -5.27
C GLU A 116 13.35 0.38 -6.17
N ARG A 117 14.18 1.21 -6.82
CA ARG A 117 13.68 2.14 -7.83
C ARG A 117 13.38 1.34 -9.11
N VAL A 118 12.24 1.61 -9.71
CA VAL A 118 12.00 1.20 -11.09
C VAL A 118 12.95 1.96 -12.02
N ASP A 119 13.12 1.49 -13.25
CA ASP A 119 13.96 2.19 -14.21
C ASP A 119 13.35 3.56 -14.59
N ASP A 120 14.21 4.45 -15.08
CA ASP A 120 13.80 5.82 -15.43
C ASP A 120 12.76 5.82 -16.57
N ALA A 121 12.83 4.85 -17.49
CA ALA A 121 11.87 4.74 -18.59
C ALA A 121 10.47 4.33 -18.11
N GLU A 122 10.37 3.42 -17.14
CA GLU A 122 9.14 3.01 -16.47
C GLU A 122 8.54 4.20 -15.70
N SER A 123 9.39 4.97 -15.00
CA SER A 123 8.99 6.21 -14.31
C SER A 123 8.44 7.26 -15.27
N ASP A 124 9.16 7.53 -16.37
CA ASP A 124 8.79 8.52 -17.38
C ASP A 124 7.51 8.13 -18.10
N ALA A 125 7.35 6.86 -18.47
CA ALA A 125 6.16 6.34 -19.11
C ALA A 125 4.92 6.51 -18.21
N TYR A 126 5.03 6.17 -16.92
CA TYR A 126 3.96 6.42 -15.97
C TYR A 126 3.67 7.91 -15.78
N PHE A 127 4.71 8.75 -15.67
CA PHE A 127 4.51 10.20 -15.51
C PHE A 127 3.78 10.79 -16.73
N ALA A 128 4.14 10.37 -17.94
CA ALA A 128 3.51 10.79 -19.18
C ALA A 128 2.04 10.37 -19.29
N SER A 129 1.66 9.23 -18.70
CA SER A 129 0.27 8.74 -18.72
C SER A 129 -0.67 9.49 -17.75
N ARG A 130 -0.14 10.33 -16.85
CA ARG A 130 -0.95 11.07 -15.87
C ARG A 130 -1.71 12.23 -16.54
N PRO A 131 -2.92 12.58 -16.06
CA PRO A 131 -3.62 13.80 -16.47
C PRO A 131 -2.72 15.04 -16.35
N VAL A 132 -2.89 16.01 -17.24
CA VAL A 132 -2.07 17.25 -17.28
C VAL A 132 -2.01 17.91 -15.91
N ASP A 133 -3.14 18.10 -15.25
CA ASP A 133 -3.22 18.75 -13.92
C ASP A 133 -2.45 17.97 -12.85
N SER A 134 -2.48 16.65 -12.93
CA SER A 134 -1.72 15.77 -12.05
C SER A 134 -0.20 15.88 -12.26
N ARG A 135 0.23 16.11 -13.51
CA ARG A 135 1.65 16.36 -13.82
C ARG A 135 2.07 17.72 -13.31
N ILE A 136 1.28 18.77 -13.55
CA ILE A 136 1.55 20.13 -13.06
C ILE A 136 1.63 20.14 -11.52
N GLY A 137 0.68 19.49 -10.84
CA GLY A 137 0.69 19.39 -9.38
C GLY A 137 1.93 18.66 -8.84
N ALA A 138 2.44 17.67 -9.56
CA ALA A 138 3.69 16.99 -9.18
C ALA A 138 4.92 17.90 -9.34
N TRP A 139 4.93 18.79 -10.34
CA TRP A 139 6.01 19.78 -10.50
C TRP A 139 5.95 20.92 -9.48
N ALA A 140 4.75 21.30 -9.04
CA ALA A 140 4.54 22.42 -8.12
C ALA A 140 4.72 22.06 -6.63
N SER A 141 4.73 20.76 -6.29
CA SER A 141 4.89 20.27 -4.92
C SER A 141 6.26 19.60 -4.73
N PRO A 142 7.20 20.23 -4.00
CA PRO A 142 8.44 19.58 -3.58
C PRO A 142 8.18 18.39 -2.64
#